data_AF-A0A957S4C8-F1
#
_entry.id   AF-A0A957S4C8-F1
#
_cell.length_a   1.000
_cell.length_b   1.000
_cell.length_c   1.000
_cell.angle_alpha   90.00
_cell.angle_beta   90.00
_cell.angle_gamma   90.00
#
_symmetry.space_group_name_H-M   'P 1'
#
loop_
_entity.id
_entity.type
_entity.pdbx_description
1 polymer ?
#
loop_
_entity_poly.entity_id
_entity_poly.type
_entity_poly.pdbx_seq_one_letter_code
_entity_poly.pdbx_strand_id
1 'polypeptide(L)'
;IRVEPLPTKIMLEQILPEWMEMERELLAYETGDRSMLLYNALESGQTRSYDQARAVLDDLLAMPGHEEMAAHYTWPADLDL
;
A
#
# COMPACT_ATOMS: atom_id res chain seq x y z
N ILE A 1 11.16 13.25 -30.39
CA ILE A 1 11.20 11.79 -30.62
C ILE A 1 9.85 11.24 -30.18
N ARG A 2 9.15 10.47 -31.02
CA ARG A 2 7.95 9.73 -30.61
C ARG A 2 8.34 8.28 -30.41
N VAL A 3 7.92 7.72 -29.28
CA VAL A 3 8.16 6.32 -28.94
C VAL A 3 6.93 5.54 -29.41
N GLU A 4 7.17 4.47 -30.17
CA GLU A 4 6.10 3.55 -30.57
C GLU A 4 5.53 2.83 -29.34
N PRO A 5 4.27 2.37 -29.38
CA PRO A 5 3.65 1.69 -28.24
C PRO A 5 4.47 0.49 -27.76
N LEU A 6 4.55 0.31 -26.45
CA LEU A 6 5.18 -0.86 -25.86
C LEU A 6 4.37 -2.13 -26.19
N PRO A 7 5.02 -3.30 -26.31
CA PRO A 7 4.32 -4.56 -26.50
C PRO A 7 3.28 -4.78 -25.40
N THR A 8 2.09 -5.27 -25.79
CA THR A 8 0.97 -5.49 -24.86
C THR A 8 1.36 -6.31 -23.65
N LYS A 9 2.20 -7.34 -23.83
CA LYS A 9 2.70 -8.17 -22.73
C LYS A 9 3.48 -7.36 -21.68
N ILE A 10 4.33 -6.41 -22.12
CA ILE A 10 5.08 -5.53 -21.22
C ILE A 10 4.13 -4.57 -20.50
N MET A 11 3.14 -4.02 -21.21
CA MET A 11 2.13 -3.17 -20.58
C MET A 11 1.38 -3.91 -19.47
N LEU A 12 0.89 -5.12 -19.75
CA LEU A 12 0.07 -5.89 -18.81
C LEU A 12 0.86 -6.49 -17.65
N GLU A 13 2.07 -6.98 -17.88
CA GLU A 13 2.83 -7.73 -16.87
C GLU A 13 3.79 -6.85 -16.06
N GLN A 14 4.14 -5.66 -16.53
CA GLN A 14 5.16 -4.82 -15.90
C GLN A 14 4.65 -3.40 -15.67
N ILE A 15 4.15 -2.71 -16.70
CA ILE A 15 3.83 -1.27 -16.55
C ILE A 15 2.55 -1.05 -15.73
N LEU A 16 1.46 -1.73 -16.08
CA LEU A 16 0.17 -1.51 -15.42
C LEU A 16 0.13 -2.00 -13.97
N PRO A 17 0.74 -3.14 -13.59
CA PRO A 17 0.78 -3.56 -12.19
C PRO A 17 1.52 -2.54 -11.31
N GLU A 18 2.72 -2.11 -11.73
CA GLU A 18 3.54 -1.12 -11.01
C GLU A 18 2.85 0.24 -10.93
N TRP A 19 2.19 0.66 -12.01
CA TRP A 19 1.38 1.87 -11.98
C TRP A 19 0.24 1.74 -10.97
N MET A 20 -0.49 0.62 -10.97
CA MET A 20 -1.57 0.43 -10.01
C MET A 20 -1.06 0.41 -8.55
N GLU A 21 0.13 -0.12 -8.29
CA GLU A 21 0.78 -0.03 -6.98
C GLU A 21 1.05 1.43 -6.59
N MET A 22 1.65 2.22 -7.49
CA MET A 22 1.87 3.66 -7.30
C MET A 22 0.57 4.43 -7.00
N GLU A 23 -0.50 4.19 -7.77
CA GLU A 23 -1.78 4.88 -7.55
C GLU A 23 -2.37 4.56 -6.17
N ARG A 24 -2.23 3.31 -5.70
CA ARG A 24 -2.68 2.92 -4.37
C ARG A 24 -1.86 3.60 -3.28
N GLU A 25 -0.55 3.68 -3.44
CA GLU A 25 0.32 4.38 -2.49
C GLU A 25 0.00 5.87 -2.41
N LEU A 26 -0.19 6.53 -3.55
CA LEU A 26 -0.61 7.93 -3.61
C LEU A 26 -1.97 8.13 -2.95
N LEU A 27 -2.94 7.27 -3.23
CA LEU A 27 -4.27 7.35 -2.62
C LEU A 27 -4.21 7.15 -1.10
N ALA A 28 -3.43 6.17 -0.63
CA ALA A 28 -3.23 5.94 0.81
C ALA A 28 -2.62 7.18 1.47
N TYR A 29 -1.61 7.78 0.84
CA TYR A 29 -0.97 9.00 1.33
C TYR A 29 -1.93 10.20 1.34
N GLU A 30 -2.72 10.41 0.30
CA GLU A 30 -3.64 11.55 0.25
C GLU A 30 -4.82 11.42 1.22
N THR A 31 -5.33 10.21 1.42
CA THR A 31 -6.50 9.96 2.27
C THR A 31 -6.17 9.66 3.72
N GLY A 32 -4.95 9.20 4.01
CA GLY A 32 -4.57 8.68 5.32
C GLY A 32 -5.28 7.37 5.68
N ASP A 33 -5.76 6.60 4.70
CA ASP A 33 -6.44 5.33 4.95
C ASP A 33 -5.44 4.23 5.33
N ARG A 34 -5.44 3.85 6.61
CA ARG A 34 -4.57 2.79 7.14
C ARG A 34 -4.90 1.40 6.59
N SER A 35 -6.14 1.15 6.15
CA SER A 35 -6.54 -0.12 5.57
C SER A 35 -5.79 -0.42 4.27
N MET A 36 -5.42 0.62 3.52
CA MET A 36 -4.59 0.50 2.31
C MET A 36 -3.15 0.08 2.64
N LEU A 37 -2.58 0.57 3.74
CA LEU A 37 -1.26 0.10 4.21
C LEU A 37 -1.31 -1.37 4.65
N LEU A 38 -2.40 -1.77 5.31
CA LEU A 38 -2.60 -3.18 5.67
C LEU A 38 -2.74 -4.06 4.43
N TYR A 39 -3.46 -3.59 3.40
CA TYR A 39 -3.57 -4.30 2.13
C TYR A 39 -2.18 -4.56 1.51
N ASN A 40 -1.31 -3.55 1.47
CA ASN A 40 0.07 -3.72 0.99
C ASN A 40 0.86 -4.75 1.81
N ALA A 41 0.69 -4.76 3.14
CA ALA A 41 1.30 -5.77 4.00
C ALA A 41 0.75 -7.19 3.71
N LEU A 42 -0.53 -7.32 3.37
CA LEU A 42 -1.16 -8.59 3.01
C LEU A 42 -0.74 -9.11 1.62
N GLU A 43 -0.46 -8.23 0.66
CA GLU A 43 0.06 -8.62 -0.66
C GLU A 43 1.50 -9.14 -0.62
N SER A 44 2.24 -8.86 0.46
CA SER A 44 3.60 -9.38 0.63
C SER A 44 3.63 -10.91 0.67
N GLY A 45 4.45 -11.51 -0.19
CA GLY A 45 4.66 -12.97 -0.20
C GLY A 45 5.29 -13.53 1.08
N GLN A 46 5.72 -12.67 2.01
CA GLN A 46 6.22 -13.06 3.34
C GLN A 46 5.12 -13.18 4.39
N THR A 47 3.93 -12.62 4.12
CA THR A 47 2.79 -12.63 5.03
C THR A 47 2.12 -14.00 5.05
N ARG A 48 1.89 -14.52 6.25
CA ARG A 48 1.33 -15.87 6.49
C ARG A 48 -0.01 -15.85 7.23
N SER A 49 -0.35 -14.72 7.85
CA SER A 49 -1.66 -14.52 8.49
C SER A 49 -2.02 -13.03 8.51
N TYR A 50 -3.32 -12.76 8.67
CA TYR A 50 -3.83 -11.42 8.84
C TYR A 50 -3.24 -10.75 10.09
N ASP A 51 -3.25 -11.45 11.23
CA ASP A 51 -2.73 -10.94 12.50
C ASP A 51 -1.25 -10.57 12.42
N GLN A 52 -0.45 -11.35 11.65
CA GLN A 52 0.95 -11.03 11.40
C GLN A 52 1.10 -9.70 10.64
N ALA A 53 0.35 -9.52 9.54
CA ALA A 53 0.41 -8.29 8.75
C ALA A 53 0.00 -7.07 9.58
N ARG A 54 -1.07 -7.20 10.37
CA ARG A 54 -1.53 -6.15 11.27
C ARG A 54 -0.47 -5.83 12.32
N ALA A 55 0.11 -6.82 12.98
CA ALA A 55 1.14 -6.60 13.99
C ALA A 55 2.38 -5.90 13.42
N VAL A 56 2.83 -6.29 12.23
CA VAL A 56 3.96 -5.65 11.55
C VAL A 56 3.64 -4.18 11.21
N LEU A 57 2.43 -3.88 10.76
CA LEU A 57 2.01 -2.51 10.49
C LEU A 57 1.94 -1.67 11.77
N ASP A 58 1.41 -2.25 12.85
CA ASP A 58 1.32 -1.59 14.15
C ASP A 58 2.72 -1.27 14.70
N ASP A 59 3.65 -2.23 14.63
CA ASP A 59 5.05 -2.06 15.02
C ASP A 59 5.76 -1.00 14.17
N LEU A 60 5.53 -1.00 12.86
CA LEU A 60 6.09 -0.01 11.93
C LEU A 60 5.65 1.41 12.31
N LEU A 61 4.36 1.63 12.56
CA LEU A 61 3.84 2.95 12.91
C LEU A 61 4.27 3.39 14.32
N ALA A 62 4.62 2.45 15.20
CA ALA A 62 5.12 2.73 16.55
C ALA A 62 6.63 3.01 16.61
N MET A 63 7.38 2.91 15.49
CA MET A 63 8.82 3.17 15.48
C MET A 63 9.14 4.64 15.82
N PRO A 64 10.23 4.92 16.56
CA PRO A 64 10.66 6.28 16.83
C PRO A 64 10.90 7.07 15.54
N GLY A 65 10.31 8.26 15.43
CA GLY A 65 10.37 9.09 14.22
C GLY A 65 9.20 8.89 13.24
N HIS A 66 8.26 7.98 13.53
CA HIS A 66 7.05 7.77 12.74
C HIS A 66 5.79 8.40 13.37
N GLU A 67 5.94 9.31 14.33
CA GLU A 67 4.83 9.88 15.08
C GLU A 67 3.84 10.63 14.16
N GLU A 68 4.34 11.39 13.19
CA GLU A 68 3.50 12.08 12.19
C GLU A 68 2.81 11.08 11.24
N MET A 69 3.52 10.02 10.85
CA MET A 69 2.97 8.96 10.00
C MET A 69 1.83 8.23 10.72
N ALA A 70 2.04 7.87 11.99
CA ALA A 70 1.02 7.22 12.82
C ALA A 70 -0.21 8.11 13.03
N ALA A 71 -0.03 9.43 13.13
CA ALA A 71 -1.12 10.38 13.25
C ALA A 71 -1.89 10.56 11.94
N HIS A 72 -1.20 10.48 10.79
CA HIS A 72 -1.79 10.62 9.46
C HIS A 72 -2.65 9.42 9.07
N TYR A 73 -2.18 8.20 9.35
CA TYR A 73 -2.85 6.97 8.93
C TYR A 73 -3.85 6.46 9.97
N THR A 74 -5.14 6.65 9.69
CA THR A 74 -6.25 6.26 10.57
C THR A 74 -7.10 5.15 9.96
N TRP A 75 -7.75 4.35 10.81
CA TRP A 75 -8.74 3.39 10.34
C TRP A 75 -9.98 4.15 9.85
N PRO A 76 -10.48 3.84 8.65
CA PRO A 76 -11.67 4.50 8.14
C PRO A 76 -12.88 4.12 9.01
N ALA A 77 -13.79 5.08 9.20
CA ALA A 77 -14.85 5.00 10.21
C ALA A 77 -15.92 3.93 9.93
N ASP A 78 -15.95 3.39 8.71
CA ASP A 78 -16.87 2.36 8.23
C ASP A 78 -16.29 0.93 8.29
N LEU A 79 -15.02 0.77 8.66
CA LEU A 79 -14.41 -0.52 8.92
C LEU A 79 -14.59 -0.90 10.40
N ASP A 80 -15.69 -1.60 10.69
CA ASP A 80 -15.85 -2.38 11.93
C ASP A 80 -14.87 -3.58 11.89
N LEU A 81 -13.63 -3.37 12.36
CA LEU A 81 -12.60 -4.40 12.58
C LEU A 81 -12.44 -4.72 14.07
#